data_AF-R7T1G4-F1
#
_entry.id   AF-R7T1G4-F1
#
_cell.length_a   1.000
_cell.length_b   1.000
_cell.length_c   1.000
_cell.angle_alpha   90.00
_cell.angle_beta   90.00
_cell.angle_gamma   90.00
#
_symmetry.space_group_name_H-M   'P 1'
#
loop_
_entity.id
_entity.type
_entity.pdbx_description
1 polymer ?
#
loop_
_entity_poly.entity_id
_entity_poly.type
_entity_poly.pdbx_seq_one_letter_code
_entity_poly.pdbx_strand_id
1 'polypeptide(L)'
;VNRTIDDQYGDIEEGIFPQYSPPELWAQGATCDHCSITPGILNVSQVFNGTWHDTTYERGQADRVINVAFTGVAVYVYGIVPNSIPNVTTFANISFFLDNELVHQYVHDPNTSSVIEYNTPVYVETSLPNMEHSLEIRFNGLNDSLFLFDYVVYT
;
A
#
# COMPACT_ATOMS: atom_id res chain seq x y z
N VAL A 1 14.64 16.53 2.13
CA VAL A 1 13.83 16.95 0.96
C VAL A 1 12.83 15.84 0.76
N ASN A 2 11.55 16.12 0.52
CA ASN A 2 10.60 15.03 0.36
C ASN A 2 10.81 14.35 -0.99
N ARG A 3 10.95 13.03 -0.97
CA ARG A 3 11.06 12.16 -2.14
C ARG A 3 9.91 11.16 -2.14
N THR A 4 9.50 10.70 -3.31
CA THR A 4 8.32 9.84 -3.47
C THR A 4 8.67 8.60 -4.25
N ILE A 5 8.29 7.44 -3.70
CA ILE A 5 8.40 6.12 -4.31
C ILE A 5 6.99 5.74 -4.74
N ASP A 6 6.72 5.85 -6.03
CA ASP A 6 5.48 5.42 -6.66
C ASP A 6 5.34 3.89 -6.63
N ASP A 7 4.12 3.36 -6.56
CA ASP A 7 3.86 1.91 -6.57
C ASP A 7 4.48 1.20 -7.78
N GLN A 8 4.48 1.84 -8.94
CA GLN A 8 4.88 1.25 -10.21
C GLN A 8 6.21 1.79 -10.70
N TYR A 9 6.36 3.11 -10.65
CA TYR A 9 7.49 3.83 -11.23
C TYR A 9 8.60 4.07 -10.21
N GLY A 10 8.36 3.80 -8.92
CA GLY A 10 9.34 4.01 -7.86
C GLY A 10 9.81 5.46 -7.71
N ASP A 11 10.96 5.66 -7.08
CA ASP A 11 11.75 6.88 -7.16
C ASP A 11 12.86 6.69 -8.21
N ILE A 12 12.61 7.18 -9.43
CA ILE A 12 13.52 7.01 -10.58
C ILE A 12 14.90 7.63 -10.33
N GLU A 13 14.98 8.72 -9.58
CA GLU A 13 16.24 9.43 -9.38
C GLU A 13 17.19 8.65 -8.47
N GLU A 14 16.66 7.94 -7.46
CA GLU A 14 17.45 7.07 -6.56
C GLU A 14 17.47 5.61 -7.02
N GLY A 15 16.64 5.25 -8.02
CA GLY A 15 16.50 3.87 -8.48
C GLY A 15 15.84 2.96 -7.45
N ILE A 16 14.99 3.51 -6.59
CA ILE A 16 14.29 2.76 -5.54
C ILE A 16 12.93 2.34 -6.06
N PHE A 17 12.61 1.05 -5.99
CA PHE A 17 11.33 0.50 -6.42
C PHE A 17 10.74 -0.40 -5.33
N PRO A 18 9.41 -0.39 -5.15
CA PRO A 18 8.76 -1.37 -4.30
C PRO A 18 8.98 -2.79 -4.82
N GLN A 19 9.23 -3.72 -3.89
CA GLN A 19 9.35 -5.14 -4.22
C GLN A 19 8.15 -5.89 -3.68
N TYR A 20 7.40 -6.50 -4.60
CA TYR A 20 6.18 -7.25 -4.31
C TYR A 20 6.47 -8.74 -4.15
N SER A 21 5.98 -9.33 -3.08
CA SER A 21 6.12 -10.77 -2.82
C SER A 21 4.83 -11.39 -2.27
N PRO A 22 4.46 -12.59 -2.73
CA PRO A 22 4.95 -13.23 -3.94
C PRO A 22 4.40 -12.47 -5.19
N PRO A 23 5.22 -12.19 -6.21
CA PRO A 23 4.90 -11.21 -7.25
C PRO A 23 3.64 -11.57 -8.07
N GLU A 24 3.33 -12.85 -8.23
CA GLU A 24 2.16 -13.32 -8.97
C GLU A 24 0.82 -13.07 -8.26
N LEU A 25 0.85 -12.66 -6.99
CA LEU A 25 -0.33 -12.34 -6.20
C LEU A 25 -0.55 -10.84 -6.04
N TRP A 26 0.18 -10.04 -6.82
CA TRP A 26 0.03 -8.59 -6.93
C TRP A 26 -0.29 -8.24 -8.38
N ALA A 27 -1.14 -7.23 -8.59
CA ALA A 27 -1.51 -6.77 -9.92
C ALA A 27 -1.37 -5.25 -10.02
N GLN A 28 -0.88 -4.76 -11.17
CA GLN A 28 -0.94 -3.34 -11.49
C GLN A 28 -2.40 -2.97 -11.82
N GLY A 29 -3.05 -2.31 -10.87
CA GLY A 29 -4.49 -2.09 -10.89
C GLY A 29 -4.98 -1.21 -12.04
N ALA A 30 -4.14 -0.29 -12.52
CA ALA A 30 -4.45 0.54 -13.68
C ALA A 30 -4.69 -0.27 -14.97
N THR A 31 -4.15 -1.49 -15.05
CA THR A 31 -4.24 -2.38 -16.22
C THR A 31 -4.82 -3.77 -15.88
N CYS A 32 -5.38 -3.95 -14.68
CA CYS A 32 -5.82 -5.24 -14.21
C CYS A 32 -7.26 -5.54 -14.63
N ASP A 33 -7.43 -6.40 -15.63
CA ASP A 33 -8.76 -6.77 -16.17
C ASP A 33 -9.54 -7.76 -15.28
N HIS A 34 -8.86 -8.42 -14.33
CA HIS A 34 -9.47 -9.38 -13.40
C HIS A 34 -9.61 -8.85 -11.97
N CYS A 35 -9.14 -7.63 -11.70
CA CYS A 35 -9.25 -7.02 -10.38
C CYS A 35 -10.67 -6.53 -10.16
N SER A 36 -11.14 -6.65 -8.92
CA SER A 36 -12.46 -6.16 -8.53
C SER A 36 -12.53 -4.63 -8.49
N ILE A 37 -11.39 -3.96 -8.30
CA ILE A 37 -11.26 -2.51 -8.26
C ILE A 37 -10.45 -2.08 -9.49
N THR A 38 -11.14 -1.46 -10.45
CA THR A 38 -10.59 -1.07 -11.75
C THR A 38 -10.64 0.46 -11.91
N PRO A 39 -10.00 1.02 -12.95
CA PRO A 39 -10.09 2.46 -13.26
C PRO A 39 -11.52 3.00 -13.39
N GLY A 40 -12.53 2.15 -13.67
CA GLY A 40 -13.94 2.57 -13.74
C GLY A 40 -14.62 2.75 -12.39
N ILE A 41 -14.04 2.21 -11.32
CA ILE A 41 -14.52 2.33 -9.94
C ILE A 41 -13.81 3.47 -9.21
N LEU A 42 -12.51 3.64 -9.48
CA LEU A 42 -11.69 4.68 -8.88
C LEU A 42 -11.75 5.99 -9.67
N ASN A 43 -11.54 7.10 -8.98
CA ASN A 43 -11.22 8.37 -9.62
C ASN A 43 -9.70 8.45 -9.79
N VAL A 44 -9.20 7.98 -10.93
CA VAL A 44 -7.75 7.87 -11.23
C VAL A 44 -7.02 9.22 -11.14
N SER A 45 -7.71 10.36 -11.30
CA SER A 45 -7.06 11.67 -11.16
C SER A 45 -6.66 12.01 -9.72
N GLN A 46 -7.08 11.21 -8.73
CA GLN A 46 -6.69 11.34 -7.32
C GLN A 46 -5.63 10.33 -6.89
N VAL A 47 -5.29 9.39 -7.77
CA VAL A 47 -4.26 8.35 -7.56
C VAL A 47 -2.92 8.92 -8.03
N PHE A 48 -1.87 8.72 -7.23
CA PHE A 48 -0.56 9.25 -7.57
C PHE A 48 -0.05 8.59 -8.86
N ASN A 49 0.35 9.42 -9.83
CA ASN A 49 0.67 9.03 -11.22
C ASN A 49 -0.35 8.11 -11.93
N GLY A 50 -1.56 7.96 -11.39
CA GLY A 50 -2.60 7.10 -11.95
C GLY A 50 -2.32 5.60 -11.86
N THR A 51 -1.40 5.16 -10.99
CA THR A 51 -1.04 3.75 -10.79
C THR A 51 -1.29 3.31 -9.35
N TRP A 52 -1.60 2.02 -9.16
CA TRP A 52 -1.66 1.42 -7.83
C TRP A 52 -1.40 -0.07 -7.94
N HIS A 53 -0.81 -0.66 -6.91
CA HIS A 53 -0.68 -2.11 -6.81
C HIS A 53 -1.80 -2.70 -5.96
N ASP A 54 -2.62 -3.54 -6.59
CA ASP A 54 -3.76 -4.23 -6.01
C ASP A 54 -3.32 -5.61 -5.49
N THR A 55 -3.74 -5.93 -4.27
CA THR A 55 -3.80 -7.31 -3.80
C THR A 55 -4.99 -7.48 -2.86
N THR A 56 -5.50 -8.70 -2.79
CA THR A 56 -6.29 -9.17 -1.65
C THR A 56 -5.54 -10.33 -0.99
N TYR A 57 -5.18 -10.16 0.28
CA TYR A 57 -4.78 -11.28 1.12
C TYR A 57 -6.02 -12.13 1.41
N GLU A 58 -5.90 -13.44 1.21
CA GLU A 58 -6.96 -14.40 1.53
C GLU A 58 -6.52 -15.24 2.72
N ARG A 59 -7.43 -15.47 3.66
CA ARG A 59 -7.14 -16.20 4.89
C ARG A 59 -6.52 -17.57 4.60
N GLY A 60 -5.33 -17.81 5.15
CA GLY A 60 -4.62 -19.08 5.04
C GLY A 60 -3.81 -19.26 3.76
N GLN A 61 -3.78 -18.25 2.88
CA GLN A 61 -2.82 -18.17 1.80
C GLN A 61 -1.49 -17.57 2.28
N ALA A 62 -0.49 -17.55 1.39
CA ALA A 62 0.78 -16.85 1.64
C ALA A 62 0.54 -15.39 2.03
N ASP A 63 1.40 -14.83 2.86
CA ASP A 63 1.38 -13.40 3.18
C ASP A 63 1.61 -12.58 1.90
N ARG A 64 1.03 -11.38 1.84
CA ARG A 64 1.40 -10.39 0.84
C ARG A 64 2.39 -9.43 1.46
N VAL A 65 3.46 -9.10 0.75
CA VAL A 65 4.52 -8.25 1.27
C VAL A 65 4.94 -7.25 0.22
N ILE A 66 5.13 -6.01 0.64
CA ILE A 66 5.89 -4.98 -0.08
C ILE A 66 7.14 -4.68 0.74
N ASN A 67 8.30 -4.71 0.10
CA ASN A 67 9.53 -4.22 0.70
C ASN A 67 10.00 -2.95 -0.02
N VAL A 68 10.39 -1.95 0.75
CA VAL A 68 10.97 -0.70 0.28
C VAL A 68 12.15 -0.36 1.19
N ALA A 69 13.28 0.06 0.61
CA ALA A 69 14.40 0.62 1.36
C ALA A 69 14.53 2.11 1.06
N PHE A 70 14.83 2.91 2.07
CA PHE A 70 15.04 4.35 1.92
C PHE A 70 16.10 4.84 2.90
N THR A 71 16.77 5.94 2.60
CA THR A 71 17.63 6.65 3.56
C THR A 71 16.97 7.97 3.91
N GLY A 72 16.69 8.19 5.20
CA GLY A 72 15.96 9.38 5.62
C GLY A 72 15.63 9.43 7.10
N VAL A 73 14.86 10.43 7.49
CA VAL A 73 14.44 10.72 8.87
C VAL A 73 12.93 10.58 9.09
N ALA A 74 12.17 10.39 8.01
CA ALA A 74 10.72 10.22 8.05
C ALA A 74 10.24 9.36 6.88
N VAL A 75 9.12 8.66 7.09
CA VAL A 75 8.41 7.87 6.08
C VAL A 75 6.90 7.95 6.26
N TYR A 76 6.18 8.01 5.15
CA TYR A 76 4.73 8.07 5.07
C TYR A 76 4.28 7.08 4.00
N VAL A 77 3.38 6.17 4.33
CA VAL A 77 2.80 5.22 3.38
C VAL A 77 1.38 5.65 3.08
N TYR A 78 1.06 5.78 1.80
CA TYR A 78 -0.25 6.17 1.32
C TYR A 78 -0.91 5.03 0.54
N GLY A 79 -2.22 4.89 0.74
CA GLY A 79 -3.04 3.93 0.02
C GLY A 79 -4.41 4.50 -0.32
N ILE A 80 -5.12 3.75 -1.16
CA ILE A 80 -6.52 4.00 -1.51
C ILE A 80 -7.39 3.14 -0.60
N VAL A 81 -8.27 3.76 0.17
CA VAL A 81 -9.05 3.10 1.23
C VAL A 81 -10.54 3.19 0.89
N PRO A 82 -11.11 2.19 0.20
CA PRO A 82 -12.54 2.14 -0.08
C PRO A 82 -13.34 1.69 1.17
N ASN A 83 -14.52 2.28 1.37
CA ASN A 83 -15.54 1.72 2.27
C ASN A 83 -16.31 0.61 1.56
N SER A 84 -17.61 0.71 1.36
CA SER A 84 -18.42 -0.34 0.73
C SER A 84 -18.32 -0.31 -0.80
N ILE A 85 -17.86 -1.41 -1.39
CA ILE A 85 -17.95 -1.69 -2.83
C ILE A 85 -18.76 -3.00 -3.01
N PRO A 86 -19.82 -3.03 -3.86
CA PRO A 86 -20.65 -4.21 -4.02
C PRO A 86 -19.86 -5.46 -4.43
N ASN A 87 -19.99 -6.54 -3.65
CA ASN A 87 -19.34 -7.86 -3.87
C ASN A 87 -17.80 -7.83 -3.80
N VAL A 88 -17.21 -6.84 -3.14
CA VAL A 88 -15.76 -6.71 -2.99
C VAL A 88 -15.40 -6.62 -1.52
N THR A 89 -14.39 -7.39 -1.09
CA THR A 89 -13.79 -7.23 0.24
C THR A 89 -13.02 -5.92 0.27
N THR A 90 -13.33 -5.05 1.23
CA THR A 90 -12.63 -3.76 1.42
C THR A 90 -12.09 -3.58 2.83
N PHE A 91 -12.25 -4.58 3.69
CA PHE A 91 -11.52 -4.66 4.95
C PHE A 91 -10.01 -4.66 4.68
N ALA A 92 -9.24 -3.92 5.49
CA ALA A 92 -7.79 -3.93 5.41
C ALA A 92 -7.18 -4.17 6.80
N ASN A 93 -6.14 -5.00 6.87
CA ASN A 93 -5.32 -5.23 8.05
C ASN A 93 -3.86 -5.36 7.64
N ILE A 94 -3.06 -4.36 8.01
CA ILE A 94 -1.73 -4.14 7.48
C ILE A 94 -0.77 -3.99 8.64
N SER A 95 0.27 -4.81 8.67
CA SER A 95 1.37 -4.69 9.63
C SER A 95 2.56 -4.03 8.97
N PHE A 96 3.15 -3.06 9.65
CA PHE A 96 4.35 -2.35 9.20
C PHE A 96 5.51 -2.74 10.08
N PHE A 97 6.58 -3.22 9.45
CA PHE A 97 7.83 -3.50 10.11
C PHE A 97 8.88 -2.52 9.60
N LEU A 98 9.54 -1.83 10.53
CA LEU A 98 10.66 -0.95 10.22
C LEU A 98 11.91 -1.56 10.83
N ASP A 99 12.93 -1.80 10.00
CA ASP A 99 14.19 -2.43 10.40
C ASP A 99 13.99 -3.78 11.11
N ASN A 100 13.02 -4.57 10.63
CA ASN A 100 12.58 -5.87 11.14
C ASN A 100 11.80 -5.85 12.47
N GLU A 101 11.46 -4.67 13.00
CA GLU A 101 10.63 -4.53 14.19
C GLU A 101 9.20 -4.15 13.82
N LEU A 102 8.20 -4.80 14.40
CA LEU A 102 6.80 -4.41 14.22
C LEU A 102 6.56 -3.06 14.90
N VAL A 103 6.32 -2.02 14.10
CA VAL A 103 6.17 -0.64 14.58
C VAL A 103 4.74 -0.14 14.52
N HIS A 104 3.92 -0.67 13.62
CA HIS A 104 2.53 -0.24 13.48
C HIS A 104 1.62 -1.34 12.90
N GLN A 105 0.34 -1.24 13.22
CA GLN A 105 -0.71 -2.01 12.58
C GLN A 105 -1.86 -1.08 12.21
N TYR A 106 -2.18 -1.03 10.92
CA TYR A 106 -3.33 -0.31 10.39
C TYR A 106 -4.49 -1.27 10.17
N VAL A 107 -5.68 -0.91 10.65
CA VAL A 107 -6.91 -1.67 10.42
C VAL A 107 -7.99 -0.74 9.91
N HIS A 108 -8.60 -1.11 8.79
CA HIS A 108 -9.77 -0.46 8.23
C HIS A 108 -10.95 -1.42 8.23
N ASP A 109 -12.00 -1.04 8.95
CA ASP A 109 -13.29 -1.73 8.97
C ASP A 109 -14.31 -0.90 8.17
N PRO A 110 -14.68 -1.33 6.94
CA PRO A 110 -15.47 -0.52 6.03
C PRO A 110 -16.89 -0.29 6.57
N ASN A 111 -17.34 0.96 6.52
CA ASN A 111 -18.73 1.28 6.82
C ASN A 111 -19.63 1.10 5.57
N THR A 112 -20.93 1.41 5.69
CA THR A 112 -21.90 1.26 4.61
C THR A 112 -21.85 2.35 3.54
N SER A 113 -21.00 3.36 3.68
CA SER A 113 -20.84 4.41 2.67
C SER A 113 -20.07 3.88 1.45
N SER A 114 -20.30 4.47 0.28
CA SER A 114 -19.53 4.21 -0.93
C SER A 114 -18.32 5.15 -1.08
N VAL A 115 -17.86 5.76 0.02
CA VAL A 115 -16.74 6.71 -0.01
C VAL A 115 -15.44 5.94 -0.22
N ILE A 116 -14.63 6.41 -1.17
CA ILE A 116 -13.27 5.95 -1.40
C ILE A 116 -12.34 7.10 -1.02
N GLU A 117 -11.46 6.84 -0.07
CA GLU A 117 -10.46 7.81 0.40
C GLU A 117 -9.16 7.60 -0.37
N TYR A 118 -8.61 8.68 -0.92
CA TYR A 118 -7.36 8.70 -1.67
C TYR A 118 -6.32 9.49 -0.88
N ASN A 119 -5.03 9.23 -1.13
CA ASN A 119 -3.94 9.87 -0.41
C ASN A 119 -4.11 9.69 1.13
N THR A 120 -4.63 8.52 1.54
CA THR A 120 -4.86 8.21 2.94
C THR A 120 -3.57 7.68 3.57
N PRO A 121 -3.00 8.35 4.58
CA PRO A 121 -1.83 7.85 5.26
C PRO A 121 -2.20 6.62 6.11
N VAL A 122 -1.65 5.46 5.75
CA VAL A 122 -1.85 4.19 6.47
C VAL A 122 -0.71 3.89 7.45
N TYR A 123 0.43 4.55 7.29
CA TYR A 123 1.53 4.55 8.25
C TYR A 123 2.31 5.86 8.15
N VAL A 124 2.74 6.38 9.31
CA VAL A 124 3.53 7.61 9.42
C VAL A 124 4.55 7.44 10.54
N GLU A 125 5.80 7.76 10.24
CA GLU A 125 6.87 7.88 11.23
C GLU A 125 7.77 9.06 10.83
N THR A 126 8.05 9.96 11.77
CA THR A 126 8.69 11.24 11.48
C THR A 126 9.95 11.50 12.30
N SER A 127 10.33 10.55 13.16
CA SER A 127 11.43 10.71 14.12
C SER A 127 12.46 9.59 13.99
N LEU A 128 12.92 9.32 12.76
CA LEU A 128 13.93 8.31 12.49
C LEU A 128 15.36 8.89 12.55
N PRO A 129 16.35 8.10 12.96
CA PRO A 129 17.76 8.42 12.73
C PRO A 129 18.03 8.59 11.23
N ASN A 130 18.88 9.53 10.83
CA ASN A 130 19.21 9.69 9.41
C ASN A 130 20.16 8.57 8.94
N MET A 131 19.59 7.43 8.53
CA MET A 131 20.31 6.26 8.04
C MET A 131 19.46 5.50 7.02
N GLU A 132 20.00 4.42 6.48
CA GLU A 132 19.23 3.47 5.68
C GLU A 132 18.24 2.72 6.57
N HIS A 133 17.00 2.62 6.10
CA HIS A 133 15.89 1.93 6.73
C HIS A 133 15.27 0.93 5.75
N SER A 134 14.82 -0.20 6.29
CA SER A 134 13.99 -1.16 5.56
C SER A 134 12.57 -1.10 6.07
N LEU A 135 11.62 -0.81 5.18
CA LEU A 135 10.19 -0.86 5.45
C LEU A 135 9.59 -2.10 4.78
N GLU A 136 9.02 -2.98 5.59
CA GLU A 136 8.20 -4.09 5.15
C GLU A 136 6.73 -3.80 5.47
N ILE A 137 5.87 -3.87 4.46
CA ILE A 137 4.42 -3.72 4.56
C ILE A 137 3.83 -5.11 4.33
N ARG A 138 3.22 -5.69 5.37
CA ARG A 138 2.77 -7.09 5.37
C ARG A 138 1.27 -7.20 5.60
N PHE A 139 0.64 -8.03 4.79
CA PHE A 139 -0.79 -8.37 4.87
C PHE A 139 -0.91 -9.84 5.22
N ASN A 140 -1.49 -10.10 6.40
CA ASN A 140 -1.78 -11.44 6.89
C ASN A 140 -2.91 -11.39 7.93
N GLY A 141 -3.33 -12.57 8.40
CA GLY A 141 -4.24 -12.69 9.53
C GLY A 141 -5.40 -13.64 9.29
N LEU A 142 -6.50 -13.40 9.99
CA LEU A 142 -7.64 -14.32 10.04
C LEU A 142 -8.79 -13.95 9.09
N ASN A 143 -8.73 -12.77 8.47
CA ASN A 143 -9.74 -12.26 7.54
C ASN A 143 -9.07 -11.93 6.22
N ASP A 144 -9.86 -11.99 5.14
CA ASP A 144 -9.42 -11.49 3.84
C ASP A 144 -9.23 -9.98 3.93
N SER A 145 -8.15 -9.47 3.35
CA SER A 145 -7.73 -8.08 3.51
C SER A 145 -7.32 -7.49 2.17
N LEU A 146 -7.99 -6.43 1.74
CA LEU A 146 -7.66 -5.65 0.55
C LEU A 146 -6.46 -4.72 0.83
N PHE A 147 -5.65 -4.51 -0.20
CA PHE A 147 -4.75 -3.39 -0.26
C PHE A 147 -4.64 -2.80 -1.66
N LEU A 148 -4.71 -1.48 -1.71
CA LEU A 148 -4.48 -0.67 -2.90
C LEU A 148 -3.33 0.29 -2.58
N PHE A 149 -2.11 -0.17 -2.85
CA PHE A 149 -0.90 0.60 -2.60
C PHE A 149 -0.75 1.73 -3.62
N ASP A 150 -0.55 2.97 -3.17
CA ASP A 150 -0.43 4.14 -4.04
C ASP A 150 1.03 4.64 -4.08
N TYR A 151 1.58 5.08 -2.95
CA TYR A 151 2.97 5.55 -2.90
C TYR A 151 3.53 5.64 -1.47
N VAL A 152 4.85 5.81 -1.37
CA VAL A 152 5.58 6.15 -0.15
C VAL A 152 6.26 7.50 -0.31
N VAL A 153 6.24 8.33 0.75
CA VAL A 153 7.05 9.55 0.83
C VAL A 153 8.09 9.38 1.93
N TYR A 154 9.33 9.77 1.68
CA TYR A 154 10.38 9.81 2.69
C TYR A 154 11.14 11.14 2.64
N THR A 155 11.91 11.46 3.68
CA THR A 155 12.57 12.78 3.82
C THR A 155 14.00 12.70 4.31
#